data_AF-A0A1H9SDZ8-F1
#
_entry.id   AF-A0A1H9SDZ8-F1
#
_cell.length_a   1.000
_cell.length_b   1.000
_cell.length_c   1.000
_cell.angle_alpha   90.00
_cell.angle_beta   90.00
_cell.angle_gamma   90.00
#
_symmetry.space_group_name_H-M   'P 1'
#
loop_
_entity.id
_entity.type
_entity.pdbx_description
1 polymer ?
#
loop_
_entity_poly.entity_id
_entity_poly.type
_entity_poly.pdbx_seq_one_letter_code
_entity_poly.pdbx_strand_id
1 'polypeptide(L)'
;MTGTKKKKNFWLTDSTILKLEQLATDKNLTLGGVIEYLIETLFAHETSQNQALLTEVEAIIQKHLQSILEPLTDDLKRVRVTGNVIDRNTQMMLEFWNHYFIMTDAKQLGSTDKYKTVPFEEAEEVIKDRIAHNRQKKIDRETKRALSDNQDS
;
A
#
# COMPACT_ATOMS: atom_id res chain seq x y z
N MET A 1 30.80 -32.34 6.10
CA MET A 1 29.97 -33.53 6.44
C MET A 1 30.86 -34.77 6.46
N THR A 2 30.89 -35.59 7.51
CA THR A 2 31.71 -36.81 7.57
C THR A 2 31.00 -37.99 6.94
N GLY A 3 31.08 -38.09 5.61
CA GLY A 3 30.63 -39.25 4.83
C GLY A 3 31.76 -40.26 4.61
N THR A 4 31.42 -41.53 4.39
CA THR A 4 32.38 -42.57 3.98
C THR A 4 32.93 -42.25 2.59
N LYS A 5 34.26 -42.10 2.47
CA LYS A 5 34.93 -41.81 1.19
C LYS A 5 34.80 -43.00 0.23
N LYS A 6 34.37 -42.73 -1.01
CA LYS A 6 34.26 -43.72 -2.09
C LYS A 6 35.11 -43.29 -3.28
N LYS A 7 35.90 -44.20 -3.85
CA LYS A 7 36.72 -43.91 -5.04
C LYS A 7 35.84 -43.85 -6.29
N LYS A 8 36.03 -42.82 -7.10
CA LYS A 8 35.40 -42.65 -8.41
C LYS A 8 36.44 -42.14 -9.40
N ASN A 9 36.36 -42.62 -10.65
CA ASN A 9 37.23 -42.21 -11.73
C ASN A 9 36.40 -41.36 -12.69
N PHE A 10 36.96 -40.23 -13.12
CA PHE A 10 36.29 -39.26 -14.00
C PHE A 10 37.22 -38.90 -15.16
N TRP A 11 36.61 -38.57 -16.30
CA TRP A 11 37.30 -37.99 -17.43
C TRP A 11 37.22 -36.47 -17.30
N LEU A 12 38.36 -35.80 -17.34
CA LEU A 12 38.48 -34.36 -17.21
C LEU A 12 39.32 -33.83 -18.36
N THR A 13 39.11 -32.56 -18.72
CA THR A 13 39.98 -31.88 -19.69
C THR A 13 41.32 -31.56 -19.06
N ASP A 14 42.39 -31.53 -19.86
CA ASP A 14 43.74 -31.16 -19.40
C ASP A 14 43.76 -29.79 -18.69
N SER A 15 43.00 -28.83 -19.22
CA SER A 15 42.84 -27.51 -18.62
C SER A 15 42.20 -27.53 -17.22
N THR A 16 41.33 -28.50 -16.94
CA THR A 16 40.68 -28.65 -15.64
C THR A 16 41.62 -29.37 -14.66
N ILE A 17 42.38 -30.36 -15.15
CA ILE A 17 43.39 -31.06 -14.36
C ILE A 17 44.45 -30.07 -13.86
N LEU A 18 45.00 -29.24 -14.75
CA LEU A 18 45.98 -28.22 -14.39
C LEU A 18 45.46 -27.25 -13.31
N LYS A 19 44.21 -26.81 -13.41
CA LYS A 19 43.59 -25.93 -12.41
C LYS A 19 43.39 -26.62 -11.07
N LEU A 20 43.03 -27.90 -11.07
CA LEU A 20 42.88 -28.69 -9.84
C LEU A 20 44.23 -28.92 -9.14
N GLU A 21 45.28 -29.21 -9.90
CA GLU A 21 46.64 -29.38 -9.37
C GLU A 21 47.22 -28.08 -8.80
N GLN A 22 46.99 -26.96 -9.49
CA GLN A 22 47.37 -25.64 -9.00
C GLN A 22 46.66 -25.33 -7.66
N LEU A 23 45.33 -25.50 -7.60
CA LEU A 23 44.54 -25.30 -6.38
C LEU A 23 44.93 -26.28 -5.25
N ALA A 24 45.31 -27.51 -5.59
CA ALA A 24 45.80 -28.50 -4.64
C ALA A 24 47.11 -28.02 -3.99
N THR A 25 48.01 -27.46 -4.79
CA THR A 25 49.29 -26.91 -4.33
C THR A 25 49.08 -25.67 -3.48
N ASP A 26 48.26 -24.72 -3.95
CA ASP A 26 48.01 -23.46 -3.27
C ASP A 26 47.32 -23.63 -1.91
N LYS A 27 46.42 -24.61 -1.80
CA LYS A 27 45.67 -24.89 -0.56
C LYS A 27 46.23 -26.06 0.25
N ASN A 28 47.30 -26.70 -0.22
CA ASN A 28 47.92 -27.87 0.38
C ASN A 28 46.91 -29.02 0.64
N LEU A 29 46.09 -29.30 -0.36
CA LEU A 29 45.02 -30.31 -0.33
C LEU A 29 45.29 -31.42 -1.33
N THR A 30 44.75 -32.61 -1.07
CA THR A 30 44.68 -33.65 -2.11
C THR A 30 43.69 -33.25 -3.20
N LEU A 31 43.85 -33.73 -4.44
CA LEU A 31 42.91 -33.46 -5.54
C LEU A 31 41.44 -33.76 -5.15
N GLY A 32 41.19 -34.85 -4.43
CA GLY A 32 39.86 -35.17 -3.91
C GLY A 32 39.37 -34.14 -2.88
N GLY A 33 40.25 -33.65 -2.02
CA GLY A 33 39.95 -32.57 -1.07
C GLY A 33 39.68 -31.22 -1.75
N VAL A 34 40.34 -30.92 -2.88
CA VAL A 34 40.05 -29.74 -3.69
C VAL A 34 38.63 -29.83 -4.28
N ILE A 35 38.24 -31.01 -4.78
CA ILE A 35 36.89 -31.21 -5.32
C ILE A 35 35.83 -31.07 -4.21
N GLU A 36 36.05 -31.67 -3.04
CA GLU A 36 35.16 -31.50 -1.87
C GLU A 36 35.06 -30.02 -1.48
N TYR A 37 36.20 -29.32 -1.40
CA TYR A 37 36.25 -27.88 -1.10
C TYR A 37 35.51 -27.02 -2.14
N LEU A 38 35.68 -27.30 -3.44
CA LEU A 38 35.02 -26.58 -4.52
C LEU A 38 33.51 -26.77 -4.48
N ILE A 39 33.05 -27.99 -4.17
CA ILE A 39 31.62 -28.29 -4.02
C ILE A 39 31.06 -27.56 -2.80
N GLU A 40 31.70 -27.68 -1.64
CA GLU A 40 31.26 -26.99 -0.42
C GLU A 40 31.22 -25.47 -0.60
N THR A 41 32.22 -24.88 -1.27
CA THR A 41 32.25 -23.44 -1.54
C THR A 41 31.21 -23.00 -2.56
N LEU A 42 30.92 -23.79 -3.61
CA LEU A 42 29.83 -23.52 -4.55
C LEU A 42 28.47 -23.50 -3.85
N PHE A 43 28.16 -24.54 -3.07
CA PHE A 43 26.88 -24.63 -2.34
C PHE A 43 26.75 -23.55 -1.25
N ALA A 44 27.84 -23.22 -0.56
CA ALA A 44 27.87 -22.13 0.41
C ALA A 44 27.62 -20.77 -0.27
N HIS A 45 28.22 -20.54 -1.44
CA HIS A 45 28.04 -19.32 -2.22
C HIS A 45 26.61 -19.16 -2.73
N GLU A 46 26.02 -20.20 -3.32
CA GLU A 46 24.62 -20.17 -3.78
C GLU A 46 23.65 -19.92 -2.61
N THR A 47 23.86 -20.58 -1.47
CA THR A 47 23.03 -20.40 -0.28
C THR A 47 23.14 -18.96 0.26
N SER A 48 24.36 -18.42 0.30
CA SER A 48 24.62 -17.05 0.79
C SER A 48 24.03 -15.99 -0.14
N GLN A 49 24.15 -16.18 -1.46
CA GLN A 49 23.54 -15.27 -2.43
C GLN A 49 22.02 -15.27 -2.33
N ASN A 50 21.41 -16.45 -2.23
CA ASN A 50 19.95 -16.55 -2.06
C ASN A 50 19.48 -15.89 -0.76
N GLN A 51 20.21 -16.05 0.34
CA GLN A 51 19.90 -15.37 1.60
C GLN A 51 20.04 -13.84 1.50
N ALA A 52 21.08 -13.35 0.83
CA ALA A 52 21.29 -11.92 0.62
C ALA A 52 20.14 -11.31 -0.20
N LEU A 53 19.74 -11.97 -1.30
CA LEU A 53 18.61 -11.55 -2.12
C LEU A 53 17.30 -11.55 -1.34
N LEU A 54 17.03 -12.57 -0.53
CA LEU A 54 15.82 -12.62 0.30
C LEU A 54 15.78 -11.46 1.31
N THR A 55 16.92 -11.15 1.92
CA THR A 55 17.04 -10.05 2.89
C THR A 55 16.81 -8.69 2.21
N GLU A 56 17.33 -8.50 1.00
CA GLU A 56 17.12 -7.29 0.22
C GLU A 56 15.66 -7.12 -0.18
N VAL A 57 15.02 -8.20 -0.66
CA VAL A 57 13.59 -8.21 -0.98
C VAL A 57 12.74 -7.88 0.25
N GLU A 58 13.07 -8.47 1.42
CA GLU A 58 12.37 -8.18 2.67
C GLU A 58 12.51 -6.71 3.07
N ALA A 59 13.71 -6.12 2.94
CA ALA A 59 13.95 -4.71 3.22
C ALA A 59 13.17 -3.78 2.28
N ILE A 60 13.09 -4.12 0.98
CA ILE A 60 12.32 -3.37 -0.02
C ILE A 60 10.82 -3.43 0.32
N ILE A 61 10.30 -4.62 0.64
CA ILE A 61 8.89 -4.80 1.02
C ILE A 61 8.57 -4.00 2.27
N GLN A 62 9.40 -4.08 3.32
CA GLN A 62 9.21 -3.32 4.55
C GLN A 62 9.20 -1.81 4.27
N LYS A 63 10.17 -1.31 3.49
CA LYS A 63 10.23 0.11 3.11
C LYS A 63 8.98 0.56 2.35
N HIS A 64 8.52 -0.24 1.39
CA HIS A 64 7.30 0.08 0.63
C HIS A 64 6.07 0.09 1.53
N LEU A 65 5.90 -0.94 2.38
CA LEU A 65 4.79 -1.01 3.33
C LEU A 65 4.81 0.19 4.28
N GLN A 66 5.97 0.55 4.83
CA GLN A 66 6.12 1.71 5.68
C GLN A 66 5.69 3.00 4.96
N SER A 67 6.14 3.19 3.72
CA SER A 67 5.81 4.40 2.93
C SER A 67 4.32 4.54 2.62
N ILE A 68 3.59 3.43 2.55
CA ILE A 68 2.15 3.42 2.29
C ILE A 68 1.37 3.58 3.60
N LEU A 69 1.80 2.89 4.66
CA LEU A 69 1.12 2.87 5.94
C LEU A 69 1.25 4.20 6.68
N GLU A 70 2.41 4.84 6.65
CA GLU A 70 2.65 6.09 7.37
C GLU A 70 1.65 7.22 7.01
N PRO A 71 1.49 7.61 5.73
CA PRO A 71 0.51 8.64 5.35
C PRO A 71 -0.93 8.19 5.63
N LEU A 72 -1.26 6.91 5.42
CA LEU A 72 -2.59 6.37 5.73
C LEU A 72 -2.91 6.52 7.22
N THR A 73 -1.92 6.26 8.08
CA THR A 73 -2.09 6.35 9.54
C THR A 73 -2.36 7.79 9.96
N ASP A 74 -1.69 8.75 9.35
CA ASP A 74 -1.89 10.17 9.64
C ASP A 74 -3.23 10.70 9.12
N ASP A 75 -3.67 10.25 7.94
CA ASP A 75 -5.01 10.54 7.43
C ASP A 75 -6.09 9.96 8.36
N LEU A 76 -5.93 8.72 8.82
CA LEU A 76 -6.84 8.10 9.78
C LEU A 76 -6.88 8.87 11.12
N LYS A 77 -5.73 9.34 11.62
CA LYS A 77 -5.68 10.21 12.81
C LYS A 77 -6.45 11.50 12.56
N ARG A 78 -6.27 12.15 11.41
CA ARG A 78 -6.96 13.40 11.05
C ARG A 78 -8.48 13.20 10.96
N VAL A 79 -8.93 12.10 10.36
CA VAL A 79 -10.34 11.72 10.29
C VAL A 79 -10.90 11.53 11.70
N ARG A 80 -10.18 10.82 12.58
CA ARG A 80 -10.59 10.61 13.97
C ARG A 80 -10.70 11.91 14.75
N VAL A 81 -9.72 12.81 14.63
CA VAL A 81 -9.76 14.13 15.28
C VAL A 81 -10.94 14.96 14.77
N THR A 82 -11.15 15.00 13.46
CA THR A 82 -12.30 15.68 12.85
C THR A 82 -13.62 15.11 13.37
N GLY A 83 -13.74 13.78 13.44
CA GLY A 83 -14.92 13.10 13.99
C GLY A 83 -15.21 13.51 15.43
N ASN A 84 -14.19 13.56 16.30
CA ASN A 84 -14.35 13.99 17.69
C ASN A 84 -14.81 15.46 17.80
N VAL A 85 -14.30 16.35 16.93
CA VAL A 85 -14.73 17.75 16.89
C VAL A 85 -16.18 17.87 16.44
N ILE A 86 -16.58 17.11 15.41
CA ILE A 86 -17.97 17.06 14.93
C ILE A 86 -18.89 16.57 16.04
N ASP A 87 -18.53 15.49 16.73
CA ASP A 87 -19.31 14.91 17.83
C ASP A 87 -19.51 15.93 18.97
N ARG A 88 -18.42 16.56 19.43
CA ARG A 88 -18.47 17.64 20.44
C ARG A 88 -19.37 18.79 19.99
N ASN A 89 -19.20 19.27 18.75
CA ASN A 89 -20.00 20.37 18.22
C ASN A 89 -21.48 20.00 18.13
N THR A 90 -21.79 18.76 17.75
CA THR A 90 -23.14 18.22 17.69
C THR A 90 -23.75 18.17 19.08
N GLN A 91 -23.01 17.70 20.09
CA GLN A 91 -23.46 17.70 21.47
C GLN A 91 -23.73 19.11 21.98
N MET A 92 -22.82 20.07 21.76
CA MET A 92 -23.04 21.47 22.14
C MET A 92 -24.29 22.07 21.48
N MET A 93 -24.52 21.75 20.20
CA MET A 93 -25.72 22.18 19.48
C MET A 93 -26.99 21.54 20.06
N LEU A 94 -26.96 20.25 20.40
CA LEU A 94 -28.09 19.57 21.04
C LEU A 94 -28.44 20.20 22.39
N GLU A 95 -27.43 20.50 23.23
CA GLU A 95 -27.66 21.19 24.50
C GLU A 95 -28.23 22.59 24.29
N PHE A 96 -27.71 23.33 23.31
CA PHE A 96 -28.24 24.64 22.94
C PHE A 96 -29.71 24.56 22.51
N TRP A 97 -30.06 23.64 21.62
CA TRP A 97 -31.44 23.44 21.16
C TRP A 97 -32.37 23.01 22.30
N ASN A 98 -31.91 22.10 23.16
CA ASN A 98 -32.66 21.66 24.33
C ASN A 98 -32.97 22.84 25.26
N HIS A 99 -31.95 23.65 25.58
CA HIS A 99 -32.14 24.87 26.37
C HIS A 99 -33.11 25.85 25.71
N TYR A 100 -32.96 26.08 24.40
CA TYR A 100 -33.85 26.96 23.63
C TYR A 100 -35.31 26.49 23.69
N PHE A 101 -35.57 25.19 23.49
CA PHE A 101 -36.93 24.64 23.52
C PHE A 101 -37.56 24.73 24.93
N ILE A 102 -36.77 24.51 25.98
CA ILE A 102 -37.23 24.69 27.37
C ILE A 102 -37.60 26.16 27.63
N MET A 103 -36.75 27.11 27.23
CA MET A 103 -36.97 28.54 27.49
C MET A 103 -38.13 29.15 26.70
N THR A 104 -38.46 28.57 25.56
CA THR A 104 -39.53 29.06 24.67
C THR A 104 -40.87 28.34 24.85
N ASP A 105 -40.96 27.36 25.77
CA ASP A 105 -42.08 26.41 25.90
C ASP A 105 -42.50 25.83 24.54
N ALA A 106 -41.51 25.57 23.67
CA ALA A 106 -41.75 25.08 22.33
C ALA A 106 -42.26 23.64 22.41
N LYS A 107 -43.57 23.46 22.27
CA LYS A 107 -44.23 22.15 22.37
C LYS A 107 -43.95 21.22 21.19
N GLN A 108 -43.44 21.76 20.08
CA GLN A 108 -43.17 21.00 18.86
C GLN A 108 -41.94 21.53 18.13
N LEU A 109 -41.18 20.61 17.52
CA LEU A 109 -40.13 20.95 16.56
C LEU A 109 -40.76 21.61 15.32
N GLY A 110 -40.43 22.87 15.07
CA GLY A 110 -40.67 23.53 13.79
C GLY A 110 -39.60 23.09 12.80
N SER A 111 -39.94 22.22 11.86
CA SER A 111 -39.07 21.84 10.74
C SER A 111 -39.61 22.41 9.43
N THR A 112 -38.75 22.55 8.43
CA THR A 112 -39.14 22.92 7.07
C THR A 112 -40.05 21.90 6.38
N ASP A 113 -40.20 20.70 6.95
CA ASP A 113 -41.19 19.72 6.50
C ASP A 113 -42.60 20.02 7.04
N LYS A 114 -42.68 20.70 8.20
CA LYS A 114 -43.94 21.10 8.82
C LYS A 114 -44.35 22.53 8.47
N TYR A 115 -43.37 23.42 8.39
CA TYR A 115 -43.57 24.85 8.13
C TYR A 115 -42.43 25.33 7.23
N LYS A 116 -42.68 25.36 5.92
CA LYS A 116 -41.78 25.96 4.95
C LYS A 116 -42.28 27.36 4.59
N THR A 117 -41.39 28.35 4.67
CA THR A 117 -41.69 29.72 4.27
C THR A 117 -41.35 29.93 2.80
N VAL A 118 -42.07 30.81 2.10
CA VAL A 118 -41.85 31.12 0.67
C VAL A 118 -40.36 31.39 0.31
N PRO A 119 -39.58 32.18 1.07
CA PRO A 119 -38.16 32.37 0.75
C PRO A 119 -37.29 31.10 0.83
N PHE A 120 -37.68 30.13 1.66
CA PHE A 120 -37.01 28.83 1.76
C PHE A 120 -37.39 27.90 0.60
N GLU A 121 -38.60 28.03 0.04
CA GLU A 121 -38.98 27.35 -1.20
C GLU A 121 -38.15 27.88 -2.37
N GLU A 122 -38.05 29.21 -2.51
CA GLU A 122 -37.23 29.87 -3.52
C GLU A 122 -35.74 29.46 -3.40
N ALA A 123 -35.20 29.44 -2.18
CA ALA A 123 -33.82 29.02 -1.95
C ALA A 123 -33.60 27.53 -2.32
N GLU A 124 -34.57 26.66 -2.06
CA GLU A 124 -34.49 25.25 -2.43
C GLU A 124 -34.53 25.05 -3.95
N GLU A 125 -35.36 25.80 -4.67
CA GLU A 125 -35.38 25.80 -6.14
C GLU A 125 -34.03 26.23 -6.71
N VAL A 126 -33.45 27.33 -6.21
CA VAL A 126 -32.11 27.78 -6.63
C VAL A 126 -31.05 26.70 -6.39
N ILE A 127 -31.11 25.99 -5.26
CA ILE A 127 -30.17 24.91 -4.97
C ILE A 127 -30.38 23.71 -5.90
N LYS A 128 -31.64 23.30 -6.15
CA LYS A 128 -31.99 22.21 -7.07
C LYS A 128 -31.48 22.52 -8.48
N ASP A 129 -31.70 23.73 -8.98
CA ASP A 129 -31.25 24.17 -10.28
C ASP A 129 -29.73 24.16 -10.37
N ARG A 130 -29.04 24.61 -9.33
CA ARG A 130 -27.58 24.58 -9.26
C ARG A 130 -27.04 23.15 -9.29
N ILE A 131 -27.67 22.23 -8.56
CA ILE A 131 -27.30 20.80 -8.55
C ILE A 131 -27.55 20.18 -9.92
N ALA A 132 -28.71 20.42 -10.54
CA ALA A 132 -29.06 19.92 -11.86
C ALA A 132 -28.07 20.43 -12.92
N HIS A 133 -27.77 21.72 -12.91
CA HIS A 133 -26.78 22.33 -13.80
C HIS A 133 -25.39 21.72 -13.62
N ASN A 134 -24.94 21.50 -12.38
CA ASN A 134 -23.66 20.87 -12.11
C ASN A 134 -23.61 19.40 -12.56
N ARG A 135 -24.71 18.66 -12.41
CA ARG A 135 -24.84 17.29 -12.92
C ARG A 135 -24.79 17.25 -14.44
N GLN A 136 -25.54 18.13 -15.12
CA GLN A 136 -25.53 18.23 -16.57
C GLN A 136 -24.11 18.56 -17.09
N LYS A 137 -23.44 19.54 -16.50
CA LYS A 137 -22.07 19.92 -16.85
C LYS A 137 -21.07 18.76 -16.66
N LYS A 138 -21.30 17.89 -15.67
CA LYS A 138 -20.48 16.69 -15.46
C LYS A 138 -20.72 15.68 -16.57
N ILE A 139 -21.99 15.37 -16.88
CA ILE A 139 -22.37 14.47 -17.97
C ILE A 139 -21.80 14.96 -19.30
N ASP A 140 -21.99 16.24 -19.64
CA ASP A 140 -21.49 16.82 -20.89
C ASP A 140 -19.96 16.71 -21.03
N ARG A 141 -19.22 16.83 -19.91
CA ARG A 141 -17.76 16.65 -19.88
C ARG A 141 -17.36 15.18 -20.11
N GLU A 142 -18.09 14.25 -19.50
CA GLU A 142 -17.86 12.82 -19.64
C GLU A 142 -18.19 12.34 -21.06
N THR A 143 -19.30 12.81 -21.65
CA THR A 143 -19.68 12.52 -23.03
C THR A 143 -18.67 13.09 -24.02
N LYS A 144 -18.18 14.32 -23.82
CA LYS A 144 -17.12 14.91 -24.67
C LYS A 144 -15.81 14.13 -24.61
N ARG A 145 -15.41 13.64 -23.44
CA ARG A 145 -14.22 12.79 -23.27
C ARG A 145 -14.39 11.44 -23.96
N ALA A 146 -15.55 10.80 -23.81
CA ALA A 146 -15.84 9.52 -24.47
C ALA A 146 -15.89 9.65 -26.01
N LEU A 147 -16.29 10.81 -26.54
CA LEU A 147 -16.28 11.08 -27.99
C LEU A 147 -14.87 11.37 -28.52
N SER A 148 -14.00 12.04 -27.74
CA SER A 148 -12.60 12.26 -28.14
C SER A 148 -11.79 10.96 -28.13
N ASP A 149 -11.99 10.10 -27.13
CA ASP A 149 -11.24 8.84 -27.03
C ASP A 149 -11.57 7.83 -28.15
N ASN A 150 -12.75 7.95 -28.78
CA ASN A 150 -13.17 7.12 -29.92
C ASN A 150 -12.72 7.67 -31.30
N GLN A 151 -12.16 8.88 -31.38
CA GLN A 151 -11.64 9.44 -32.63
C GLN A 151 -10.12 9.23 -32.79
N ASP A 152 -9.43 8.85 -31.70
CA ASP A 152 -8.00 8.59 -31.66
C ASP A 152 -7.64 7.07 -31.65
N SER A 153 -8.61 6.19 -31.97
CA SER A 153 -8.43 4.73 -32.21
C SER A 153 -8.79 4.35 -33.64
#